data_AF-A0A7S3YKP3-F1
#
_entry.id   AF-A0A7S3YKP3-F1
#
_cell.length_a   1.000
_cell.length_b   1.000
_cell.length_c   1.000
_cell.angle_alpha   90.00
_cell.angle_beta   90.00
_cell.angle_gamma   90.00
#
_symmetry.space_group_name_H-M   'P 1'
#
loop_
_entity.id
_entity.type
_entity.pdbx_description
1 polymer ?
#
loop_
_entity_poly.entity_id
_entity_poly.type
_entity_poly.pdbx_seq_one_letter_code
_entity_poly.pdbx_strand_id
1 'polypeptide(L)'
;MSAIFDTEGKSCISCPPRMLSKILDHLHGTVEVEFEISSNQVTVRSYHQDEEVTNPNLGKSNLKTEMSLSCMDFDVFEVKADYCDQEGNLVFSLKALKAFLGFCLQAEATDLALHFSFPGEAVRA
;
A
#
# COMPACT_ATOMS: atom_id res chain seq x y z
N MET A 1 -23.77 11.61 6.32
CA MET A 1 -23.65 10.29 5.64
C MET A 1 -22.47 9.58 6.26
N SER A 2 -22.70 8.49 7.00
CA SER A 2 -21.60 7.61 7.42
C SER A 2 -21.29 6.70 6.24
N ALA A 3 -20.04 6.69 5.77
CA ALA A 3 -19.62 5.66 4.82
C ALA A 3 -19.72 4.30 5.54
N ILE A 4 -20.53 3.40 5.00
CA ILE A 4 -20.61 2.02 5.48
C ILE A 4 -19.53 1.27 4.72
N PHE A 5 -18.46 0.91 5.42
CA PHE A 5 -17.44 0.05 4.86
C PHE A 5 -17.78 -1.40 5.18
N ASP A 6 -18.39 -2.09 4.23
CA ASP A 6 -18.53 -3.54 4.32
C ASP A 6 -17.19 -4.21 3.98
N THR A 7 -16.81 -5.22 4.74
CA THR A 7 -15.63 -6.07 4.49
C THR A 7 -16.02 -7.39 3.83
N GLU A 8 -17.31 -7.72 3.78
CA GLU A 8 -17.81 -8.92 3.12
C GLU A 8 -17.49 -8.86 1.62
N GLY A 9 -16.95 -9.96 1.08
CA GLY A 9 -16.58 -10.06 -0.33
C GLY A 9 -15.29 -9.34 -0.73
N LYS A 10 -14.62 -8.62 0.17
CA LYS A 10 -13.36 -7.90 -0.14
C LYS A 10 -12.13 -8.80 -0.06
N SER A 11 -11.06 -8.41 -0.77
CA SER A 11 -9.71 -8.92 -0.56
C SER A 11 -9.14 -8.39 0.76
N CYS A 12 -8.22 -9.15 1.36
CA CYS A 12 -7.59 -8.82 2.62
C CYS A 12 -6.12 -9.21 2.62
N ILE A 13 -5.24 -8.29 3.04
CA ILE A 13 -3.89 -8.62 3.45
C ILE A 13 -3.69 -8.18 4.90
N SER A 14 -3.09 -9.04 5.73
CA SER A 14 -2.81 -8.72 7.13
C SER A 14 -1.37 -8.98 7.50
N CYS A 15 -0.79 -8.10 8.29
CA CYS A 15 0.60 -8.24 8.76
C CYS A 15 0.85 -7.43 10.02
N PRO A 16 1.96 -7.71 10.74
CA PRO A 16 2.34 -6.89 11.88
C PRO A 16 2.67 -5.45 11.43
N PRO A 17 2.15 -4.41 12.11
CA PRO A 17 2.40 -3.01 11.73
C PRO A 17 3.89 -2.67 11.62
N ARG A 18 4.74 -3.32 12.43
CA ARG A 18 6.20 -3.17 12.41
C ARG A 18 6.82 -3.60 11.08
N MET A 19 6.27 -4.62 10.43
CA MET A 19 6.74 -5.10 9.14
C MET A 19 6.53 -4.02 8.08
N LEU A 20 5.29 -3.52 7.96
CA LEU A 20 4.95 -2.50 6.98
C LEU A 20 5.70 -1.19 7.23
N SER A 21 5.86 -0.78 8.50
CA SER A 21 6.64 0.41 8.86
C SER A 21 8.09 0.33 8.35
N LYS A 22 8.77 -0.81 8.54
CA LYS A 22 10.16 -1.00 8.09
C LYS A 22 10.29 -0.88 6.57
N ILE A 23 9.34 -1.45 5.83
CA ILE A 23 9.30 -1.38 4.37
C ILE A 23 9.15 0.08 3.95
N LEU A 24 8.19 0.81 4.52
CA LEU A 24 7.95 2.21 4.16
C LEU A 24 9.07 3.16 4.58
N ASP A 25 9.90 2.79 5.56
CA ASP A 25 11.06 3.61 5.97
C ASP A 25 12.14 3.70 4.90
N HIS A 26 12.20 2.72 3.98
CA HIS A 26 13.10 2.76 2.83
C HIS A 26 12.61 3.69 1.70
N LEU A 27 11.35 4.12 1.74
CA LEU A 27 10.78 5.05 0.76
C LEU A 27 11.08 6.50 1.17
N HIS A 28 11.92 7.16 0.38
CA HIS A 28 12.33 8.55 0.57
C HIS A 28 11.96 9.40 -0.63
N GLY A 29 11.64 10.68 -0.39
CA GLY A 29 11.42 11.65 -1.46
C GLY A 29 10.16 11.42 -2.31
N THR A 30 9.24 10.55 -1.86
CA THR A 30 7.93 10.36 -2.48
C THR A 30 6.80 10.77 -1.54
N VAL A 31 5.70 11.25 -2.12
CA VAL A 31 4.46 11.62 -1.42
C VAL A 31 3.52 10.41 -1.30
N GLU A 32 3.62 9.49 -2.25
CA GLU A 32 2.67 8.39 -2.42
C GLU A 32 3.41 7.06 -2.55
N VAL A 33 2.77 6.00 -2.08
CA VAL A 33 3.25 4.63 -2.19
C VAL A 33 2.22 3.81 -2.95
N GLU A 34 2.72 2.99 -3.86
CA GLU A 34 1.93 2.08 -4.66
C GLU A 34 2.14 0.64 -4.19
N PHE A 35 1.05 -0.10 -4.00
CA PHE A 35 1.05 -1.53 -3.73
C PHE A 35 0.46 -2.22 -4.97
N GLU A 36 1.32 -2.89 -5.72
CA GLU A 36 0.93 -3.82 -6.77
C GLU A 36 0.73 -5.20 -6.14
N ILE A 37 -0.49 -5.73 -6.22
CA ILE A 37 -0.87 -6.97 -5.56
C ILE A 37 -1.15 -8.02 -6.63
N SER A 38 -0.41 -9.12 -6.57
CA SER A 38 -0.65 -10.30 -7.41
C SER A 38 -1.22 -11.45 -6.57
N SER A 39 -1.44 -12.61 -7.21
CA SER A 39 -1.93 -13.81 -6.53
C SER A 39 -0.97 -14.39 -5.48
N ASN A 40 0.30 -13.99 -5.48
CA ASN A 40 1.33 -14.60 -4.62
C ASN A 40 2.34 -13.60 -4.02
N GLN A 41 2.23 -12.31 -4.31
CA GLN A 41 3.14 -11.30 -3.78
C GLN A 41 2.49 -9.91 -3.71
N VAL A 42 3.07 -9.05 -2.88
CA VAL A 42 2.84 -7.61 -2.90
C VAL A 42 4.14 -6.92 -3.25
N THR A 43 4.12 -6.10 -4.29
CA THR A 43 5.22 -5.21 -4.64
C THR A 43 4.88 -3.81 -4.16
N VAL A 44 5.70 -3.28 -3.25
CA VAL A 44 5.59 -1.93 -2.69
C VAL A 44 6.60 -1.03 -3.37
N ARG A 45 6.15 0.07 -3.97
CA ARG A 45 7.04 1.02 -4.65
C ARG A 45 6.71 2.49 -4.41
N SER A 46 7.73 3.33 -4.53
CA SER A 46 7.56 4.78 -4.55
C SER A 46 6.73 5.19 -5.78
N TYR A 47 5.62 5.88 -5.57
CA TYR A 47 4.80 6.40 -6.66
C TYR A 47 5.26 7.81 -7.03
N HIS A 48 5.35 8.07 -8.34
CA HIS A 48 5.67 9.39 -8.89
C HIS A 48 4.72 9.61 -10.06
N GLN A 49 3.82 10.59 -9.95
CA GLN A 49 2.93 10.96 -11.05
C GLN A 49 3.77 11.60 -12.17
N ASP A 50 3.64 11.11 -13.40
CA ASP A 50 4.47 11.51 -14.55
C ASP A 50 4.41 13.02 -14.90
N GLU A 51 3.52 13.80 -14.28
CA GLU A 51 3.40 15.25 -14.50
C GLU A 51 4.53 16.09 -13.89
N GLU A 52 5.38 15.54 -13.01
CA GLU A 52 6.56 16.26 -12.48
C GLU A 52 7.73 16.34 -13.48
N VAL A 53 7.63 15.71 -14.66
CA VAL A 53 8.69 15.70 -15.68
C VAL A 53 8.71 16.97 -16.55
N THR A 54 7.71 17.86 -16.44
CA THR A 54 7.62 19.07 -17.27
C THR A 54 8.46 20.27 -16.80
N ASN A 55 9.30 20.10 -15.79
CA ASN A 55 10.20 21.17 -15.32
C ASN A 55 11.64 20.91 -15.80
N PRO A 56 12.09 21.50 -16.93
CA PRO A 56 13.40 21.22 -17.53
C PRO A 56 14.61 21.65 -16.67
N ASN A 57 14.37 22.30 -15.51
CA ASN A 57 15.38 22.64 -14.52
C ASN A 57 15.49 21.63 -13.35
N LEU A 58 14.60 20.64 -13.27
CA LEU A 58 14.69 19.50 -12.34
C LEU A 58 15.05 18.22 -13.11
N GLY A 59 16.24 18.20 -13.69
CA GLY A 59 16.87 16.97 -14.19
C GLY A 59 17.28 16.03 -13.05
N LYS A 60 16.36 15.66 -12.16
CA LYS A 60 16.58 14.65 -11.13
C LYS A 60 15.72 13.45 -11.50
N SER A 61 16.36 12.41 -12.03
CA SER A 61 15.77 11.07 -12.05
C SER A 61 15.37 10.74 -10.61
N ASN A 62 14.08 10.71 -10.32
CA ASN A 62 13.59 10.28 -9.02
C ASN A 62 13.98 8.81 -8.84
N LEU A 63 14.67 8.50 -7.74
CA LEU A 63 15.11 7.14 -7.43
C LEU A 63 13.87 6.30 -7.12
N LYS A 64 13.48 5.42 -8.06
CA LYS A 64 12.42 4.46 -7.82
C LYS A 64 12.91 3.41 -6.84
N THR A 65 12.23 3.29 -5.71
CA THR A 65 12.49 2.26 -4.71
C THR A 65 11.36 1.23 -4.78
N GLU A 66 11.72 -0.04 -4.88
CA GLU A 66 10.79 -1.15 -5.00
C GLU A 66 11.20 -2.29 -4.06
N MET A 67 10.21 -2.90 -3.41
CA MET A 67 10.37 -4.05 -2.54
C MET A 67 9.24 -5.05 -2.81
N SER A 68 9.58 -6.33 -2.99
CA SER A 68 8.60 -7.40 -3.19
C SER A 68 8.53 -8.30 -1.95
N LEU A 69 7.31 -8.61 -1.53
CA LEU A 69 6.98 -9.44 -0.37
C LEU A 69 6.20 -10.65 -0.86
N SER A 70 6.57 -11.84 -0.41
CA SER A 70 5.81 -13.05 -0.71
C SER A 70 4.50 -13.06 0.08
N CYS A 71 3.47 -13.72 -0.44
CA CYS A 71 2.25 -14.00 0.33
C CYS A 71 2.54 -14.74 1.65
N MET A 72 3.66 -15.47 1.74
CA MET A 72 4.11 -16.13 2.98
C MET A 72 4.61 -15.17 4.07
N ASP A 73 4.89 -13.92 3.71
CA ASP A 73 5.31 -12.88 4.67
C ASP A 73 4.11 -12.26 5.41
N PHE A 74 2.88 -12.59 5.01
CA PHE A 74 1.63 -12.06 5.57
C PHE A 74 0.94 -13.09 6.45
N ASP A 75 0.29 -12.63 7.52
CA ASP A 75 -0.53 -13.47 8.40
C ASP A 75 -1.83 -13.88 7.70
N VAL A 76 -2.39 -12.97 6.90
CA VAL A 76 -3.54 -13.22 6.01
C VAL A 76 -3.19 -12.70 4.62
N PHE A 77 -3.40 -13.53 3.61
CA PHE A 77 -3.24 -13.15 2.21
C PHE A 77 -4.40 -13.74 1.39
N GLU A 78 -5.50 -13.00 1.35
CA GLU A 78 -6.73 -13.38 0.66
C GLU A 78 -7.03 -12.38 -0.45
N VAL A 79 -6.45 -12.62 -1.63
CA VAL A 79 -6.69 -11.80 -2.82
C VAL A 79 -7.70 -12.52 -3.70
N LYS A 80 -8.81 -11.84 -4.00
CA LYS A 80 -9.85 -12.38 -4.89
C LYS A 80 -9.38 -12.36 -6.35
N ALA A 81 -9.82 -13.34 -7.14
CA ALA A 81 -9.36 -13.52 -8.52
C ALA A 81 -9.71 -12.31 -9.42
N ASP A 82 -10.88 -11.72 -9.19
CA ASP A 82 -11.36 -10.52 -9.87
C ASP A 82 -10.51 -9.28 -9.60
N TYR A 83 -9.76 -9.23 -8.50
CA TYR A 83 -8.76 -8.18 -8.28
C TYR A 83 -7.53 -8.37 -9.18
N CYS A 84 -7.03 -9.60 -9.31
CA CYS A 84 -5.83 -9.88 -10.11
C CYS A 84 -6.04 -9.70 -11.61
N ASP A 85 -7.29 -9.83 -12.08
CA ASP A 85 -7.67 -9.62 -13.48
C ASP A 85 -7.82 -8.13 -13.83
N GLN A 86 -7.77 -7.23 -12.84
CA GLN A 86 -7.90 -5.79 -13.05
C GLN A 86 -6.53 -5.11 -13.09
N GLU A 87 -6.31 -4.29 -14.11
CA GLU A 87 -5.15 -3.41 -14.18
C GLU A 87 -5.31 -2.28 -13.15
N GLY A 88 -4.83 -2.48 -11.93
CA GLY A 88 -4.61 -1.35 -11.04
C GLY A 88 -4.02 -1.69 -9.68
N ASN A 89 -3.41 -0.66 -9.11
CA ASN A 89 -2.63 -0.74 -7.90
C ASN A 89 -3.32 0.07 -6.79
N LEU A 90 -3.06 -0.28 -5.53
CA LEU A 90 -3.49 0.54 -4.41
C LEU A 90 -2.47 1.66 -4.21
N VAL A 91 -2.90 2.91 -4.31
CA VAL A 91 -2.04 4.08 -4.08
C VAL A 91 -2.47 4.79 -2.80
N PHE A 92 -1.52 5.01 -1.90
CA PHE A 92 -1.75 5.64 -0.61
C PHE A 92 -0.88 6.87 -0.45
N SER A 93 -1.39 7.87 0.29
CA SER A 93 -0.53 8.91 0.85
C SER A 93 0.45 8.29 1.84
N LEU A 94 1.74 8.35 1.53
CA LEU A 94 2.80 7.79 2.38
C LEU A 94 2.79 8.43 3.77
N LYS A 95 2.52 9.73 3.85
CA LYS A 95 2.46 10.46 5.12
C LYS A 95 1.30 9.98 6.00
N ALA A 96 0.11 9.80 5.41
CA ALA A 96 -1.06 9.33 6.16
C ALA A 96 -0.86 7.89 6.65
N LEU A 97 -0.34 7.01 5.78
CA LEU A 97 -0.07 5.62 6.13
C LEU A 97 0.99 5.48 7.22
N LYS A 98 2.10 6.24 7.15
CA LYS A 98 3.12 6.28 8.22
C LYS A 98 2.56 6.80 9.54
N ALA A 99 1.70 7.82 9.51
CA ALA A 99 1.06 8.34 10.73
C ALA A 99 0.14 7.30 11.37
N PHE A 100 -0.64 6.59 10.56
CA PHE A 100 -1.51 5.51 11.02
C PHE A 100 -0.71 4.32 11.61
N LEU A 101 0.36 3.89 10.93
CA LEU A 101 1.27 2.88 11.47
C LEU A 101 1.93 3.33 12.78
N GLY A 102 2.34 4.60 12.88
CA GLY A 102 2.85 5.18 14.12
C GLY A 102 1.86 5.06 15.27
N PHE A 103 0.57 5.30 15.01
CA PHE A 103 -0.51 5.08 15.98
C PHE A 103 -0.63 3.58 16.36
N CYS A 104 -0.69 2.67 15.39
CA CYS A 104 -0.77 1.22 15.64
C CYS A 104 0.40 0.73 16.51
N LEU A 105 1.61 1.20 16.23
CA LEU A 105 2.82 0.84 16.98
C LEU A 105 2.78 1.34 18.42
N GLN A 106 2.29 2.55 18.66
CA GLN A 106 2.12 3.11 20.01
C GLN A 106 1.00 2.44 20.78
N ALA A 107 -0.05 2.00 20.09
CA ALA A 107 -1.16 1.23 20.65
C ALA A 107 -0.81 -0.25 20.87
N GLU A 108 0.42 -0.66 20.57
CA GLU A 108 0.88 -2.05 20.66
C GLU A 108 0.02 -3.03 19.84
N ALA A 109 -0.56 -2.55 18.73
CA ALA A 109 -1.30 -3.41 17.81
C ALA A 109 -0.38 -4.49 17.25
N THR A 110 -0.84 -5.74 17.36
CA THR A 110 -0.09 -6.91 16.90
C THR A 110 -0.28 -7.17 15.41
N ASP A 111 -1.39 -6.69 14.85
CA ASP A 111 -1.83 -7.00 13.50
C ASP A 111 -2.52 -5.78 12.85
N LEU A 112 -2.36 -5.65 11.54
CA LEU A 112 -2.97 -4.64 10.69
C LEU A 112 -3.52 -5.34 9.45
N ALA A 113 -4.83 -5.26 9.27
CA ALA A 113 -5.54 -5.79 8.11
C ALA A 113 -5.94 -4.67 7.15
N LEU A 114 -5.62 -4.81 5.87
CA LEU A 114 -6.04 -3.93 4.80
C LEU A 114 -7.09 -4.65 3.95
N HIS A 115 -8.33 -4.13 3.95
CA HIS A 115 -9.43 -4.62 3.13
C HIS A 115 -9.64 -3.74 1.91
N PHE A 116 -9.66 -4.35 0.73
CA PHE A 116 -9.76 -3.68 -0.56
C PHE A 116 -10.50 -4.55 -1.59
N SER A 117 -11.04 -3.94 -2.64
CA SER A 117 -11.96 -4.58 -3.59
C SER A 117 -11.51 -4.40 -5.02
N PHE A 118 -11.32 -3.16 -5.46
CA PHE A 118 -10.78 -2.82 -6.77
C PHE A 118 -9.97 -1.51 -6.71
N PRO A 119 -9.04 -1.29 -7.65
CA PRO A 119 -8.27 -0.06 -7.74
C PRO A 119 -9.17 1.18 -7.80
N GLY A 120 -8.89 2.17 -6.96
CA GLY A 120 -9.68 3.40 -6.87
C GLY A 120 -10.84 3.36 -5.86
N GLU A 121 -11.18 2.21 -5.27
CA GLU A 121 -12.04 2.18 -4.08
C GLU A 121 -11.23 2.50 -2.81
N ALA A 122 -11.91 3.05 -1.81
CA ALA A 122 -11.31 3.29 -0.51
C ALA A 122 -10.92 1.98 0.19
N VAL A 123 -9.68 1.94 0.67
CA VAL A 123 -9.15 0.84 1.48
C VAL A 123 -9.53 1.05 2.94
N ARG A 124 -9.99 -0.01 3.59
CA ARG A 124 -10.24 -0.02 5.04
C ARG A 124 -9.06 -0.66 5.74
N ALA A 125 -8.49 0.06 6.71
CA ALA A 125 -7.37 -0.35 7.54
C ALA A 125 -7.78 -0.46 9.02
#